data_AF-A0A7H9DUN4-F1
#
_entry.id   AF-A0A7H9DUN4-F1
#
_cell.length_a   1.000
_cell.length_b   1.000
_cell.length_c   1.000
_cell.angle_alpha   90.00
_cell.angle_beta   90.00
_cell.angle_gamma   90.00
#
_symmetry.space_group_name_H-M   'P 1'
#
loop_
_entity.id
_entity.type
_entity.pdbx_description
1 polymer ?
#
loop_
_entity_poly.entity_id
_entity_poly.type
_entity_poly.pdbx_seq_one_letter_code
_entity_poly.pdbx_strand_id
1 'polypeptide(L)'
;MKFKLTPILIVLSILELFLLFMSINYLFIDNNGGNALGGTIAFFGLIIFFFILLIEQLIIISIKIPIKFIWIIESIVLLISIIYVYYNGISIG
;
A
#
# COMPACT_ATOMS: atom_id res chain seq x y z
N MET A 1 -13.13 12.62 10.09
CA MET A 1 -12.53 12.92 8.76
C MET A 1 -13.27 12.07 7.74
N LYS A 2 -13.82 12.65 6.66
CA LYS A 2 -14.55 11.87 5.64
C LYS A 2 -13.55 11.44 4.56
N PHE A 3 -13.24 10.15 4.52
CA PHE A 3 -12.36 9.57 3.51
C PHE A 3 -12.92 9.78 2.11
N LYS A 4 -12.05 10.10 1.15
CA LYS A 4 -12.42 10.16 -0.26
C LYS A 4 -11.88 8.92 -0.95
N LEU A 5 -12.77 8.20 -1.63
CA LEU A 5 -12.40 7.01 -2.37
C LEU A 5 -11.55 7.39 -3.58
N THR A 6 -10.34 6.85 -3.63
CA THR A 6 -9.35 7.07 -4.70
C THR A 6 -8.72 5.75 -5.12
N PRO A 7 -8.21 5.63 -6.37
CA PRO A 7 -7.54 4.42 -6.83
C PRO A 7 -6.37 3.97 -5.93
N ILE A 8 -5.52 4.89 -5.48
CA ILE A 8 -4.41 4.58 -4.57
C ILE A 8 -4.94 4.06 -3.23
N LEU A 9 -5.97 4.71 -2.67
CA LEU A 9 -6.60 4.23 -1.43
C LEU A 9 -7.07 2.78 -1.57
N ILE A 10 -7.75 2.45 -2.68
CA ILE A 10 -8.27 1.10 -2.92
C ILE A 10 -7.13 0.08 -2.98
N VAL A 11 -6.11 0.34 -3.81
CA VAL A 11 -5.00 -0.61 -4.03
C VAL A 11 -4.17 -0.80 -2.76
N LEU A 12 -3.79 0.28 -2.09
CA LEU A 12 -2.99 0.19 -0.87
C LEU A 12 -3.77 -0.43 0.30
N SER A 13 -5.08 -0.17 0.43
CA SER A 13 -5.90 -0.81 1.47
C SER A 13 -5.97 -2.33 1.28
N ILE A 14 -6.07 -2.81 0.03
CA ILE A 14 -6.04 -4.25 -0.25
C ILE A 14 -4.67 -4.83 0.11
N LEU A 15 -3.58 -4.15 -0.25
CA LEU A 15 -2.22 -4.58 0.10
C LEU A 15 -2.00 -4.61 1.61
N GLU A 16 -2.50 -3.64 2.36
CA GLU A 16 -2.43 -3.62 3.82
C GLU A 16 -3.13 -4.83 4.44
N LEU A 17 -4.29 -5.25 3.91
CA LEU A 17 -4.97 -6.45 4.40
C LEU A 17 -4.12 -7.71 4.20
N PHE A 18 -3.44 -7.83 3.06
CA PHE A 18 -2.49 -8.93 2.82
C PHE A 18 -1.29 -8.87 3.77
N LEU A 19 -0.70 -7.68 3.95
CA LEU A 19 0.42 -7.50 4.88
C LEU A 19 0.02 -7.78 6.32
N LEU A 20 -1.18 -7.39 6.74
CA LEU A 20 -1.73 -7.68 8.06
C LEU A 20 -1.83 -9.18 8.26
N PHE A 21 -2.46 -9.89 7.32
CA PHE A 21 -2.61 -11.34 7.40
C PHE A 21 -1.25 -12.05 7.48
N MET A 22 -0.30 -11.67 6.63
CA MET A 22 1.05 -12.24 6.61
C MET A 22 1.82 -11.93 7.90
N SER A 23 1.74 -10.70 8.40
CA SER A 23 2.39 -10.30 9.65
C SER A 23 1.84 -11.09 10.83
N ILE A 24 0.51 -11.25 10.94
CA ILE A 24 -0.10 -12.01 12.02
C ILE A 24 0.31 -13.49 11.95
N ASN A 25 0.22 -14.09 10.76
CA ASN A 25 0.53 -15.50 10.58
C ASN A 25 2.00 -15.78 10.91
N TYR A 26 2.93 -15.03 10.34
CA TYR A 26 4.36 -15.32 10.49
C TYR A 26 4.99 -14.84 11.80
N LEU A 27 4.39 -13.87 12.50
CA LEU A 27 4.87 -13.45 13.82
C LEU A 27 4.29 -14.28 14.97
N PHE A 28 3.05 -14.77 14.84
CA PHE A 28 2.34 -15.38 15.98
C PHE A 28 1.92 -16.84 15.77
N ILE A 29 1.81 -17.34 14.53
CA ILE A 29 1.36 -18.71 14.24
C ILE A 29 2.53 -19.57 13.75
N ASP A 30 3.14 -19.21 12.63
CA ASP A 30 4.26 -19.94 12.01
C ASP A 30 5.58 -19.17 12.19
N ASN A 31 5.91 -18.90 13.45
CA ASN A 31 7.09 -18.14 13.85
C ASN A 31 8.36 -19.02 13.87
N ASN A 32 8.78 -19.45 12.69
CA ASN A 32 10.06 -20.07 12.44
C ASN A 32 11.04 -19.03 11.87
N GLY A 33 12.35 -19.15 12.12
CA GLY A 33 13.32 -18.06 11.90
C GLY A 33 13.16 -17.23 10.61
N GLY A 34 13.08 -17.88 9.43
CA GLY A 34 12.87 -17.19 8.15
C GLY A 34 11.48 -16.53 8.02
N ASN A 35 10.44 -17.21 8.49
CA ASN A 35 9.08 -16.68 8.51
C ASN A 35 8.96 -15.49 9.46
N ALA A 36 9.58 -15.54 10.64
CA ALA A 36 9.61 -14.45 11.61
C ALA A 36 10.16 -13.15 10.99
N LEU A 37 11.21 -13.27 10.17
CA LEU A 37 11.79 -12.14 9.45
C LEU A 37 10.84 -11.61 8.37
N GLY A 38 10.20 -12.50 7.60
CA GLY A 38 9.15 -12.14 6.64
C GLY A 38 7.95 -11.44 7.29
N GLY A 39 7.49 -11.93 8.45
CA GLY A 39 6.43 -11.32 9.24
C GLY A 39 6.80 -9.94 9.79
N THR A 40 8.05 -9.76 10.21
CA THR A 40 8.59 -8.47 10.65
C THR A 40 8.63 -7.47 9.51
N ILE A 41 9.10 -7.87 8.32
CA ILE A 41 9.09 -7.03 7.12
C ILE A 41 7.65 -6.66 6.74
N ALA A 42 6.73 -7.62 6.76
CA ALA A 42 5.32 -7.36 6.47
C ALA A 42 4.70 -6.35 7.45
N PHE A 43 5.04 -6.45 8.73
CA PHE A 43 4.60 -5.50 9.75
C PHE A 43 5.15 -4.08 9.53
N PHE A 44 6.45 -3.94 9.23
CA PHE A 44 7.02 -2.63 8.88
C PHE A 44 6.40 -2.06 7.61
N GLY A 45 6.20 -2.90 6.59
CA GLY A 45 5.50 -2.52 5.36
C GLY A 45 4.09 -2.00 5.62
N LEU A 46 3.35 -2.66 6.52
CA LEU A 46 2.01 -2.23 6.95
C LEU A 46 2.05 -0.84 7.58
N ILE A 47 2.97 -0.59 8.52
CA ILE A 47 3.11 0.73 9.16
C ILE A 47 3.43 1.81 8.12
N ILE A 48 4.35 1.52 7.18
CA ILE A 48 4.73 2.47 6.14
C ILE A 48 3.53 2.80 5.24
N PHE A 49 2.79 1.80 4.78
CA PHE A 49 1.61 2.00 3.94
C PHE A 49 0.51 2.76 4.66
N PHE A 50 0.33 2.52 5.96
CA PHE A 50 -0.64 3.23 6.77
C PHE A 50 -0.34 4.73 6.81
N PHE A 51 0.93 5.11 7.00
CA PHE A 51 1.34 6.51 6.94
C PHE A 51 1.19 7.11 5.54
N ILE A 52 1.49 6.37 4.48
CA ILE A 52 1.29 6.83 3.10
C ILE A 52 -0.19 7.13 2.85
N LEU A 53 -1.09 6.23 3.26
CA LEU A 53 -2.54 6.43 3.13
C LEU A 53 -3.05 7.63 3.94
N LEU A 54 -2.56 7.81 5.17
CA LEU A 54 -2.90 8.97 5.97
C LEU A 54 -2.49 10.28 5.29
N ILE A 55 -1.26 10.35 4.77
CA ILE A 55 -0.74 11.54 4.09
C ILE A 55 -1.54 11.81 2.80
N GLU A 56 -1.82 10.78 2.01
CA GLU A 56 -2.60 10.88 0.77
C GLU A 56 -4.00 11.45 1.05
N GLN A 57 -4.70 10.93 2.05
CA GLN A 57 -6.04 11.41 2.41
C GLN A 57 -6.01 12.85 2.93
N LEU A 58 -4.99 13.21 3.70
CA LEU A 58 -4.79 14.59 4.15
C LEU A 58 -4.60 15.54 2.96
N ILE A 59 -3.79 15.17 1.97
CA ILE A 59 -3.57 15.95 0.75
C ILE A 59 -4.89 16.10 -0.02
N ILE A 60 -5.61 15.00 -0.27
CA ILE A 60 -6.85 14.99 -1.06
C ILE A 60 -7.99 15.79 -0.43
N ILE A 61 -8.04 15.83 0.91
CA ILE A 61 -9.01 16.66 1.63
C ILE A 61 -8.60 18.13 1.58
N SER A 62 -7.30 18.42 1.59
CA SER A 62 -6.76 19.78 1.56
C SER A 62 -6.87 20.43 0.18
N ILE A 63 -6.72 19.66 -0.89
CA ILE A 63 -6.82 20.17 -2.27
C ILE A 63 -8.29 20.26 -2.73
N LYS A 64 -8.66 21.38 -3.35
CA LYS A 64 -9.99 21.59 -3.95
C LYS A 64 -10.08 21.05 -5.38
N ILE A 65 -9.37 19.96 -5.68
CA ILE A 65 -9.39 19.34 -7.00
C ILE A 65 -10.61 18.41 -7.10
N PRO A 66 -11.39 18.46 -8.20
CA PRO A 66 -12.46 17.50 -8.46
C PRO A 66 -11.95 16.05 -8.43
N ILE A 67 -12.67 15.19 -7.68
CA ILE A 67 -12.29 13.79 -7.44
C ILE A 67 -12.07 12.98 -8.74
N LYS A 68 -12.81 13.32 -9.81
CA LYS A 68 -12.67 12.69 -11.12
C LYS A 68 -11.26 12.84 -11.70
N PHE A 69 -10.61 13.98 -11.49
CA PHE A 69 -9.24 14.20 -11.99
C PHE A 69 -8.22 13.42 -11.16
N ILE A 70 -8.42 13.34 -9.84
CA ILE A 70 -7.59 12.53 -8.94
C ILE A 70 -7.64 11.06 -9.39
N TRP A 71 -8.85 10.55 -9.68
CA TRP A 71 -9.03 9.20 -10.22
C TRP A 71 -8.23 8.94 -11.49
N ILE A 72 -8.24 9.88 -12.45
CA ILE A 72 -7.48 9.74 -13.70
C ILE A 72 -5.98 9.72 -13.43
N ILE A 73 -5.48 10.70 -12.67
CA ILE A 73 -4.04 10.85 -12.39
C ILE A 73 -3.52 9.61 -11.67
N GLU A 74 -4.20 9.18 -10.61
CA GLU A 74 -3.76 8.03 -9.83
C GLU A 74 -3.83 6.72 -10.61
N SER A 75 -4.84 6.54 -11.46
CA SER A 75 -4.91 5.37 -12.34
C SER A 75 -3.72 5.31 -13.31
N ILE A 76 -3.31 6.46 -13.84
CA ILE A 76 -2.12 6.55 -14.70
C ILE A 76 -0.85 6.21 -13.92
N VAL A 77 -0.70 6.75 -12.70
CA VAL A 77 0.45 6.45 -11.83
C VAL A 77 0.53 4.96 -11.52
N LEU A 78 -0.59 4.33 -11.17
CA LEU A 78 -0.65 2.88 -10.91
C LEU A 78 -0.27 2.06 -12.15
N LEU A 79 -0.77 2.45 -13.33
CA LEU A 79 -0.46 1.78 -14.58
C LEU A 79 1.05 1.85 -14.90
N ILE A 80 1.65 3.04 -14.76
CA ILE A 80 3.10 3.23 -14.95
C ILE A 80 3.90 2.37 -13.97
N SER A 81 3.49 2.33 -12.69
CA SER A 81 4.15 1.50 -11.67
C SER A 81 4.12 0.03 -12.02
N ILE A 82 2.97 -0.49 -12.50
CA ILE A 82 2.84 -1.88 -12.93
C ILE A 82 3.77 -2.18 -14.12
N ILE A 83 3.76 -1.30 -15.13
CA ILE A 83 4.64 -1.43 -16.30
C ILE A 83 6.11 -1.43 -15.88
N TYR A 84 6.50 -0.52 -14.99
CA TYR A 84 7.87 -0.43 -14.50
C TYR A 84 8.30 -1.73 -13.80
N VAL A 85 7.47 -2.25 -12.90
CA VAL A 85 7.74 -3.52 -12.19
C VAL A 85 7.78 -4.70 -13.15
N TYR A 86 6.90 -4.74 -14.16
CA TYR A 86 6.90 -5.80 -15.16
C TYR A 86 8.23 -5.86 -15.95
N TYR A 87 8.77 -4.70 -16.35
CA TYR A 87 10.01 -4.65 -17.13
C TYR A 87 11.28 -4.84 -16.29
N ASN A 88 11.31 -4.33 -15.07
CA ASN A 88 12.53 -4.35 -14.22
C ASN A 88 12.52 -5.50 -13.20
N GLY A 89 11.40 -6.18 -13.04
CA GLY A 89 11.16 -7.09 -11.93
C GLY A 89 11.12 -6.36 -10.58
N ILE A 90 11.11 -7.15 -9.50
CA ILE A 90 11.33 -6.66 -8.15
C ILE A 90 12.68 -7.23 -7.72
N SER A 91 13.72 -6.39 -7.70
CA SER A 91 15.01 -6.78 -7.11
C SER A 91 14.85 -6.78 -5.60
N ILE A 92 14.64 -7.96 -5.04
CA ILE A 92 14.78 -8.22 -3.61
C ILE A 92 16.21 -8.74 -3.48
N GLY A 93 17.11 -7.87 -2.99
CA GLY A 93 18.55 -8.14 -2.89
C GLY A 93 18.88 -9.44 -2.17
#